data_AF-A0A3A6E6M5-F1
#
_entry.id   AF-A0A3A6E6M5-F1
#
_cell.length_a   1.000
_cell.length_b   1.000
_cell.length_c   1.000
_cell.angle_alpha   90.00
_cell.angle_beta   90.00
_cell.angle_gamma   90.00
#
_symmetry.space_group_name_H-M   'P 1'
#
loop_
_entity.id
_entity.type
_entity.pdbx_description
1 polymer ?
#
loop_
_entity_poly.entity_id
_entity_poly.type
_entity_poly.pdbx_seq_one_letter_code
_entity_poly.pdbx_strand_id
1 'polypeptide(L)'
;MDYLNKLKFLMKQHGLNENQLAKKADVPQSTINSLFQKSNLPTISTLEALLEALDMTLSEFFYDETRMIKLELEEQNLLRNWRLMTKEQKRCMLKLIDLLLDTNSQNR
;
A
#
# COMPACT_ATOMS: atom_id res chain seq x y z
N MET A 1 -2.66 -1.82 7.04
CA MET A 1 -3.20 -3.21 7.13
C MET A 1 -2.07 -4.19 6.84
N ASP A 2 -1.91 -5.23 7.66
CA ASP A 2 -1.05 -6.38 7.34
C ASP A 2 -1.63 -7.13 6.12
N TYR A 3 -0.82 -7.44 5.12
CA TYR A 3 -1.27 -8.04 3.85
C TYR A 3 -1.96 -9.39 4.09
N LEU A 4 -1.53 -10.16 5.09
CA LEU A 4 -2.18 -11.42 5.46
C LEU A 4 -3.61 -11.21 5.95
N ASN A 5 -3.87 -10.13 6.68
CA ASN A 5 -5.22 -9.78 7.12
C ASN A 5 -6.09 -9.35 5.94
N LYS A 6 -5.53 -8.58 4.98
CA LYS A 6 -6.23 -8.24 3.72
C LYS A 6 -6.57 -9.49 2.92
N LEU A 7 -5.62 -10.42 2.76
CA LEU A 7 -5.82 -11.69 2.06
C LEU A 7 -6.88 -12.56 2.75
N LYS A 8 -6.82 -12.70 4.09
CA LYS A 8 -7.86 -13.43 4.87
C LYS A 8 -9.23 -12.79 4.72
N PHE A 9 -9.31 -11.47 4.70
CA PHE A 9 -10.57 -10.76 4.51
C PHE A 9 -11.16 -11.04 3.13
N LEU A 10 -10.36 -10.89 2.06
CA LEU A 10 -10.78 -11.17 0.69
C LEU A 10 -11.22 -12.62 0.51
N MET A 11 -10.44 -13.57 1.03
CA MET A 11 -10.79 -15.00 1.02
C MET A 11 -12.20 -15.24 1.60
N LYS A 12 -12.51 -14.62 2.76
CA LYS A 12 -13.83 -14.72 3.39
C LYS A 12 -14.93 -14.04 2.58
N GLN A 13 -14.66 -12.89 1.95
CA GLN A 13 -15.62 -12.21 1.07
C GLN A 13 -16.01 -13.08 -0.13
N HIS A 14 -15.06 -13.87 -0.66
CA HIS A 14 -15.32 -14.85 -1.71
C HIS A 14 -15.94 -16.16 -1.20
N GLY A 15 -16.29 -16.25 0.09
CA GLY A 15 -16.90 -17.44 0.68
C GLY A 15 -15.97 -18.65 0.77
N LEU A 16 -14.66 -18.43 0.68
CA LEU A 16 -13.66 -19.50 0.71
C LEU A 16 -13.09 -19.68 2.12
N ASN A 17 -12.76 -20.92 2.45
CA ASN A 17 -11.82 -21.25 3.54
C ASN A 17 -10.41 -21.53 2.98
N GLU A 18 -9.43 -21.67 3.87
CA GLU A 18 -8.02 -21.89 3.51
C GLU A 18 -7.84 -23.10 2.57
N ASN A 19 -8.55 -24.20 2.81
CA ASN A 19 -8.46 -25.39 1.97
C ASN A 19 -9.05 -25.18 0.57
N GLN A 20 -10.16 -24.44 0.48
CA GLN A 20 -10.79 -24.12 -0.80
C GLN A 20 -9.94 -23.14 -1.60
N LEU A 21 -9.33 -22.15 -0.96
CA LEU A 21 -8.41 -21.22 -1.60
C LEU A 21 -7.17 -21.95 -2.14
N ALA A 22 -6.58 -22.85 -1.34
CA ALA A 22 -5.43 -23.67 -1.77
C ALA A 22 -5.75 -24.45 -3.05
N LYS A 23 -6.90 -25.14 -3.06
CA LYS A 23 -7.36 -25.91 -4.22
C LYS A 23 -7.65 -25.03 -5.43
N LYS A 24 -8.31 -23.89 -5.24
CA LYS A 24 -8.66 -22.98 -6.34
C LYS A 24 -7.42 -22.31 -6.96
N ALA A 25 -6.41 -22.03 -6.14
CA ALA A 25 -5.13 -21.43 -6.56
C ALA A 25 -4.09 -22.44 -7.04
N ASP A 26 -4.39 -23.74 -7.01
CA ASP A 26 -3.42 -24.83 -7.26
C ASP A 26 -2.14 -24.72 -6.40
N VAL A 27 -2.31 -24.31 -5.15
CA VAL A 27 -1.22 -24.16 -4.18
C VAL A 27 -1.28 -25.31 -3.16
N PRO A 28 -0.15 -25.94 -2.80
CA PRO A 28 -0.14 -26.99 -1.79
C PRO A 28 -0.74 -26.53 -0.45
N GLN A 29 -1.54 -27.40 0.18
CA GLN A 29 -2.16 -27.08 1.47
C GLN A 29 -1.13 -26.73 2.56
N SER A 30 0.02 -27.39 2.54
CA SER A 30 1.15 -27.09 3.43
C SER A 30 1.64 -25.65 3.27
N THR A 31 1.62 -25.11 2.06
CA THR A 31 2.01 -23.73 1.75
C THR A 31 1.01 -22.74 2.32
N ILE A 32 -0.29 -22.94 2.12
CA ILE A 32 -1.33 -22.07 2.69
C ILE A 32 -1.33 -22.13 4.22
N ASN A 33 -1.17 -23.31 4.81
CA ASN A 33 -1.13 -23.45 6.27
C ASN A 33 0.10 -22.73 6.85
N SER A 34 1.26 -22.87 6.21
CA SER A 34 2.49 -22.16 6.58
C SER A 34 2.31 -20.64 6.46
N LEU A 35 1.65 -20.17 5.40
CA LEU A 35 1.35 -18.76 5.16
C LEU A 35 0.50 -18.16 6.29
N PHE A 36 -0.62 -18.80 6.65
CA PHE A 36 -1.56 -18.25 7.62
C PHE A 36 -1.25 -18.53 9.09
N GLN A 37 -0.48 -19.58 9.40
CA GLN A 37 -0.10 -19.94 10.77
C GLN A 37 1.27 -19.40 11.19
N LYS A 38 2.24 -19.38 10.27
CA LYS A 38 3.63 -18.97 10.57
C LYS A 38 3.92 -17.54 10.10
N SER A 39 2.94 -16.88 9.47
CA SER A 39 3.10 -15.55 8.85
C SER A 39 4.29 -15.46 7.91
N ASN A 40 4.64 -16.58 7.26
CA ASN A 40 5.74 -16.63 6.31
C ASN A 40 5.39 -15.81 5.07
N LEU A 41 6.35 -15.03 4.58
CA LEU A 41 6.16 -14.28 3.34
C LEU A 41 6.04 -15.26 2.16
N PRO A 42 4.93 -15.22 1.39
CA PRO A 42 4.81 -16.02 0.19
C PRO A 42 5.79 -15.50 -0.86
N THR A 43 6.17 -16.36 -1.81
CA THR A 43 6.79 -15.87 -3.05
C THR A 43 5.77 -15.03 -3.82
N ILE A 44 6.25 -14.16 -4.71
CA ILE A 44 5.38 -13.36 -5.58
C ILE A 44 4.43 -14.27 -6.38
N SER A 45 4.96 -15.34 -6.97
CA SER A 45 4.16 -16.31 -7.75
C SER A 45 3.10 -17.03 -6.90
N THR A 46 3.41 -17.39 -5.66
CA THR A 46 2.41 -17.97 -4.75
C THR A 46 1.31 -16.97 -4.42
N LEU A 47 1.67 -15.71 -4.17
CA LEU A 47 0.69 -14.67 -3.89
C LEU A 47 -0.18 -14.37 -5.14
N GLU A 48 0.42 -14.30 -6.33
CA GLU A 48 -0.30 -14.14 -7.61
C GLU A 48 -1.36 -15.22 -7.79
N ALA A 49 -0.98 -16.50 -7.67
CA ALA A 49 -1.92 -17.60 -7.81
C ALA A 49 -3.10 -17.52 -6.82
N LEU A 50 -2.82 -17.11 -5.58
CA LEU A 50 -3.85 -16.92 -4.55
C LEU A 50 -4.80 -15.75 -4.88
N LEU A 51 -4.28 -14.66 -5.45
CA LEU A 51 -5.09 -13.50 -5.84
C LEU A 51 -5.89 -13.77 -7.11
N GLU A 52 -5.31 -14.47 -8.09
CA GLU A 52 -6.02 -14.92 -9.29
C GLU A 52 -7.20 -15.85 -8.93
N ALA A 53 -7.02 -16.73 -7.95
CA ALA A 53 -8.11 -17.53 -7.39
C ALA A 53 -9.20 -16.68 -6.70
N LEU A 54 -8.91 -15.43 -6.36
CA LEU A 54 -9.85 -14.44 -5.83
C LEU A 54 -10.26 -13.41 -6.89
N ASP A 55 -10.02 -13.68 -8.18
CA ASP A 55 -10.36 -12.79 -9.29
C ASP A 55 -9.76 -11.38 -9.11
N MET A 56 -8.55 -11.29 -8.53
CA MET A 56 -7.85 -10.06 -8.17
C MET A 56 -6.39 -10.10 -8.66
N THR A 57 -5.85 -8.96 -9.05
CA THR A 57 -4.43 -8.82 -9.42
C THR A 57 -3.56 -8.38 -8.23
N LEU A 58 -2.24 -8.57 -8.33
CA LEU A 58 -1.29 -7.98 -7.38
C LEU A 58 -1.44 -6.45 -7.29
N SER A 59 -1.62 -5.79 -8.43
CA SER A 59 -1.75 -4.34 -8.49
C SER A 59 -2.97 -3.86 -7.70
N GLU A 60 -4.12 -4.51 -7.82
CA GLU A 60 -5.32 -4.21 -7.05
C GLU A 60 -5.18 -4.60 -5.57
N PHE A 61 -4.53 -5.72 -5.29
CA PHE A 61 -4.29 -6.17 -3.93
C PHE A 61 -3.37 -5.23 -3.14
N PHE A 62 -2.37 -4.64 -3.79
CA PHE A 62 -1.52 -3.61 -3.20
C PHE A 62 -1.99 -2.19 -3.48
N TYR A 63 -3.06 -2.04 -4.27
CA TYR A 63 -3.74 -0.77 -4.41
C TYR A 63 -4.32 -0.42 -3.05
N ASP A 64 -3.74 0.63 -2.49
CA ASP A 64 -4.12 1.19 -1.21
C ASP A 64 -4.52 2.62 -1.54
N GLU A 65 -5.82 2.87 -1.56
CA GLU A 65 -6.38 4.22 -1.76
C GLU A 65 -5.81 5.21 -0.75
N THR A 66 -5.26 4.74 0.39
CA THR A 66 -4.57 5.56 1.37
C THR A 66 -3.07 5.79 1.09
N ARG A 67 -2.43 5.00 0.22
CA ARG A 67 -1.01 5.18 -0.19
C ARG A 67 -0.83 6.06 -1.41
N MET A 68 -1.84 6.16 -2.27
CA MET A 68 -1.99 7.39 -3.01
C MET A 68 -2.58 8.38 -2.02
N ILE A 69 -1.74 9.12 -1.31
CA ILE A 69 -2.19 10.38 -0.70
C ILE A 69 -2.84 11.12 -1.86
N LYS A 70 -4.17 11.16 -1.87
CA LYS A 70 -4.92 11.88 -2.90
C LYS A 70 -4.70 13.33 -2.53
N LEU A 71 -3.57 13.85 -3.01
CA LEU A 71 -3.13 15.20 -2.74
C LEU A 71 -4.31 16.11 -3.03
N GLU A 72 -4.67 16.97 -2.09
CA GLU A 72 -5.67 17.99 -2.36
C GLU A 72 -5.19 18.86 -3.52
N LEU A 73 -6.11 19.53 -4.22
CA LEU A 73 -5.75 20.33 -5.41
C LEU A 73 -4.66 21.36 -5.09
N GLU A 74 -4.66 21.90 -3.87
CA GLU A 74 -3.62 22.79 -3.36
C GLU A 74 -2.24 22.12 -3.28
N GLU A 75 -2.16 20.92 -2.70
CA GLU A 75 -0.91 20.16 -2.59
C GLU A 75 -0.38 19.73 -3.97
N GLN A 76 -1.28 19.37 -4.89
CA GLN A 76 -0.91 19.08 -6.28
C GLN A 76 -0.33 20.30 -6.98
N ASN A 77 -0.93 21.48 -6.79
CA ASN A 77 -0.45 22.73 -7.34
C ASN A 77 0.92 23.11 -6.77
N LEU A 78 1.12 22.94 -5.46
CA LEU A 78 2.40 23.16 -4.82
C LEU A 78 3.48 22.26 -5.42
N LEU A 79 3.21 20.96 -5.55
CA LEU A 79 4.16 20.00 -6.14
C LEU A 79 4.44 20.27 -7.62
N ARG A 80 3.45 20.70 -8.40
CA ARG A 80 3.64 21.13 -9.79
C ARG A 80 4.61 22.31 -9.86
N ASN A 81 4.36 23.35 -9.07
CA ASN A 81 5.22 24.54 -9.03
C ASN A 81 6.62 24.19 -8.51
N TRP A 82 6.70 23.33 -7.49
CA TRP A 82 7.96 22.81 -6.95
C TRP A 82 8.82 22.14 -8.01
N ARG A 83 8.22 21.32 -8.89
CA ARG A 83 8.95 20.61 -9.96
C ARG A 83 9.61 21.56 -10.96
N LEU A 84 9.04 22.75 -11.18
CA LEU A 84 9.57 23.77 -12.10
C LEU A 84 10.72 24.60 -11.50
N MET A 85 10.93 24.54 -10.18
CA MET A 85 11.96 25.30 -9.50
C MET A 85 13.37 24.72 -9.70
N THR A 86 14.36 25.60 -9.81
CA THR A 86 15.78 25.25 -9.78
C THR A 86 16.21 24.76 -8.39
N LYS A 87 17.39 24.15 -8.29
CA LYS A 87 17.95 23.67 -7.00
C LYS A 87 18.05 24.79 -5.97
N GLU A 88 18.51 25.98 -6.37
CA GLU A 88 18.62 27.13 -5.46
C GLU A 88 17.25 27.65 -5.01
N GLN A 89 16.28 27.73 -5.93
CA GLN A 89 14.91 28.14 -5.59
C GLN A 89 14.26 27.19 -4.59
N LYS A 90 14.41 25.87 -4.79
CA LYS A 90 13.93 24.86 -3.82
C LYS A 90 14.57 25.05 -2.45
N ARG A 91 15.89 25.28 -2.40
CA ARG A 91 16.62 25.52 -1.15
C ARG A 91 16.08 26.73 -0.39
N CYS A 92 15.84 27.84 -1.08
CA CYS A 92 15.24 29.03 -0.47
C CYS A 92 13.81 28.78 0.00
N MET A 93 13.00 28.06 -0.79
CA MET A 93 11.62 27.75 -0.42
C MET A 93 11.51 26.82 0.79
N LEU A 94 12.36 25.79 0.90
CA LEU A 94 12.41 24.95 2.11
C LEU A 94 12.70 25.80 3.35
N LYS A 95 13.72 26.66 3.27
CA LYS A 95 14.08 27.54 4.37
C LYS A 95 12.93 28.48 4.78
N LEU A 96 12.17 28.98 3.80
CA LEU A 96 10.99 29.79 4.08
C LEU A 96 9.90 28.99 4.79
N ILE A 97 9.61 27.77 4.32
CA ILE A 97 8.64 26.87 4.96
C ILE A 97 9.05 26.59 6.42
N ASP A 98 10.32 26.25 6.64
CA ASP A 98 10.84 25.99 7.99
C ASP A 98 10.64 27.20 8.91
N LEU A 99 10.98 28.41 8.44
CA LEU A 99 10.77 29.64 9.20
C LEU A 99 9.30 29.88 9.56
N LEU A 100 8.38 29.64 8.62
CA LEU A 100 6.94 29.81 8.85
C LEU A 100 6.40 28.80 9.86
N LEU A 101 6.91 27.56 9.85
CA LEU A 101 6.51 26.51 10.79
C LEU A 101 7.11 26.76 12.20
N ASP A 102 8.35 27.24 12.27
CA ASP A 102 9.01 27.58 13.53
C ASP A 102 8.32 28.74 14.25
N THR A 103 7.85 29.75 13.51
CA THR A 103 7.09 30.88 14.10
C THR A 103 5.76 30.47 14.73
N ASN A 104 5.16 29.36 14.30
CA ASN A 104 3.93 28.83 14.89
C ASN A 104 4.17 28.02 16.18
N SER A 105 5.42 27.60 16.44
CA SER A 105 5.80 26.84 17.64
C SER A 105 6.16 27.73 18.84
N GLN A 106 6.43 29.02 18.61
CA GLN A 106 6.75 30.01 19.64
C GLN A 106 5.51 30.81 20.13
N ASN A 107 4.35 30.60 19.51
CA ASN A 107 3.08 31.30 19.82
C ASN A 107 2.01 30.36 20.42
N ARG A 108 2.42 29.22 21.02
CA ARG A 108 1.54 28.30 21.76
C ARG A 108 2.01 28.10 23.19
#